data_AF-A0A0C9SWZ3-F1
#
_entry.id   AF-A0A0C9SWZ3-F1
#
_cell.length_a   1.000
_cell.length_b   1.000
_cell.length_c   1.000
_cell.angle_alpha   90.00
_cell.angle_beta   90.00
_cell.angle_gamma   90.00
#
_symmetry.space_group_name_H-M   'P 1'
#
loop_
_entity.id
_entity.type
_entity.pdbx_description
1 polymer ?
#
loop_
_entity_poly.entity_id
_entity_poly.type
_entity_poly.pdbx_seq_one_letter_code
_entity_poly.pdbx_strand_id
1 'polypeptide(L)'
;TRFGEIQYFARLPYCVDEETQDYNYHNIAIIKLYLGPDEALFRLSSQTVTACNLTNELIVIGVKQIKSVVAMVPRRLRLPSGVQEE
;
A
#
# COMPACT_ATOMS: atom_id res chain seq x y z
N THR A 1 -2.19 -14.67 3.49
CA THR A 1 -1.98 -13.21 3.69
C THR A 1 -1.22 -12.65 2.51
N ARG A 2 -1.71 -11.58 1.88
CA ARG A 2 -1.01 -10.90 0.77
C ARG A 2 -0.32 -9.64 1.29
N PHE A 3 0.87 -9.35 0.78
CA PHE A 3 1.60 -8.12 1.06
C PHE A 3 1.63 -7.27 -0.20
N GLY A 4 1.68 -5.96 -0.03
CA GLY A 4 1.80 -5.03 -1.15
C GLY A 4 2.35 -3.70 -0.70
N GLU A 5 2.96 -3.00 -1.64
CA GLU A 5 3.48 -1.65 -1.46
C GLU A 5 2.39 -0.63 -1.82
N ILE A 6 2.12 0.30 -0.92
CA ILE A 6 1.15 1.35 -1.19
C ILE A 6 1.77 2.37 -2.14
N GLN A 7 1.19 2.47 -3.32
CA GLN A 7 1.60 3.43 -4.33
C GLN A 7 0.95 4.79 -4.09
N TYR A 8 -0.35 4.81 -3.79
CA TYR A 8 -1.06 6.08 -3.62
C TYR A 8 -2.24 5.96 -2.65
N PHE A 9 -2.58 7.05 -2.00
CA PHE A 9 -3.79 7.21 -1.21
C PHE A 9 -4.65 8.32 -1.81
N ALA A 10 -5.93 8.05 -1.98
CA ALA A 10 -6.89 9.03 -2.47
C ALA A 10 -8.20 8.96 -1.69
N ARG A 11 -8.87 10.11 -1.61
CA ARG A 11 -10.25 10.20 -1.14
C ARG A 11 -11.12 10.52 -2.35
N LEU A 12 -11.94 9.56 -2.77
CA LEU A 12 -12.79 9.71 -3.95
C LEU A 12 -14.24 10.00 -3.54
N PRO A 13 -14.88 11.01 -4.14
CA PRO A 13 -16.31 11.20 -4.00
C PRO A 13 -17.06 10.13 -4.81
N TYR A 14 -18.17 9.67 -4.26
CA TYR A 14 -19.11 8.75 -4.88
C TYR A 14 -20.50 9.36 -4.75
N CYS A 15 -21.13 9.64 -5.89
CA CYS A 15 -22.46 10.22 -5.94
C CYS A 15 -23.48 9.18 -5.46
N VAL A 16 -24.24 9.51 -4.42
CA VAL A 16 -25.29 8.64 -3.89
C VAL A 16 -26.63 8.99 -4.53
N ASP A 17 -26.83 10.28 -4.79
CA ASP A 17 -28.02 10.85 -5.40
C ASP A 17 -27.62 12.07 -6.25
N GLU A 18 -27.91 12.00 -7.54
CA GLU A 18 -27.56 13.04 -8.52
C GLU A 18 -28.45 14.29 -8.39
N GLU A 19 -29.68 14.16 -7.88
CA GLU A 19 -30.63 15.28 -7.77
C GLU A 19 -30.28 16.18 -6.58
N THR A 20 -29.91 15.57 -5.45
CA THR A 20 -29.53 16.30 -4.23
C THR A 20 -28.05 16.68 -4.20
N GLN A 21 -27.26 16.21 -5.18
CA GLN A 21 -25.80 16.33 -5.20
C GLN A 21 -25.16 15.81 -3.90
N ASP A 22 -25.72 14.74 -3.34
CA ASP A 22 -25.19 14.14 -2.12
C ASP A 22 -24.03 13.19 -2.45
N TYR A 23 -22.88 13.43 -1.81
CA TYR A 23 -21.64 12.71 -2.05
C TYR A 23 -21.16 12.01 -0.79
N ASN A 24 -21.00 10.69 -0.91
CA ASN A 24 -20.23 9.93 0.05
C ASN A 24 -18.77 9.90 -0.37
N TYR A 25 -17.86 9.88 0.60
CA TYR A 25 -16.42 9.83 0.32
C TYR A 25 -15.80 8.51 0.75
N HIS A 26 -15.03 7.92 -0.14
CA HIS A 26 -14.31 6.68 0.12
C HIS A 26 -12.80 6.92 0.15
N ASN A 27 -12.17 6.53 1.26
CA ASN A 27 -10.72 6.52 1.38
C ASN A 27 -10.19 5.22 0.78
N ILE A 28 -9.42 5.33 -0.31
CA ILE A 28 -8.86 4.21 -1.03
C ILE A 28 -7.33 4.24 -1.01
N ALA A 29 -6.74 3.05 -1.14
CA ALA A 29 -5.32 2.84 -1.36
C ALA A 29 -5.13 2.07 -2.68
N ILE A 30 -4.19 2.54 -3.49
CA ILE A 30 -3.70 1.83 -4.68
C ILE A 30 -2.44 1.07 -4.25
N ILE A 31 -2.44 -0.24 -4.41
CA ILE A 31 -1.41 -1.13 -3.89
C ILE A 31 -0.83 -1.96 -5.02
N LYS A 32 0.50 -2.01 -5.10
CA LYS A 32 1.25 -2.92 -5.97
C LYS A 32 1.59 -4.18 -5.19
N LEU A 33 1.11 -5.33 -5.65
CA LEU A 33 1.22 -6.56 -4.86
C LEU A 33 2.61 -7.19 -4.95
N TYR A 34 3.05 -7.82 -3.86
CA TYR A 34 4.16 -8.75 -3.89
C TYR A 34 3.64 -10.16 -4.22
N LEU A 35 4.44 -10.95 -4.95
CA LEU A 35 4.20 -12.38 -5.06
C LEU A 35 4.24 -13.04 -3.68
N GLY A 36 3.61 -14.21 -3.57
CA GLY A 36 3.90 -15.09 -2.45
C GLY A 36 5.40 -15.39 -2.41
N PRO A 37 6.01 -15.49 -1.22
CA PRO A 37 7.42 -15.84 -1.14
C PRO A 37 7.62 -17.24 -1.75
N ASP A 38 8.72 -17.43 -2.48
CA ASP A 38 9.15 -18.77 -2.86
C ASP A 38 9.32 -19.58 -1.56
N GLU A 39 8.64 -20.72 -1.46
CA GLU A 39 8.57 -21.49 -0.22
C GLU A 39 9.96 -21.98 0.22
N ALA A 40 10.87 -22.24 -0.72
CA ALA A 40 12.25 -22.61 -0.41
C ALA A 40 13.03 -21.41 0.15
N LEU A 41 12.89 -20.22 -0.46
CA LEU A 41 13.55 -19.00 0.02
C LEU A 41 12.98 -18.54 1.36
N PHE A 42 11.67 -18.68 1.58
CA PHE A 42 11.01 -18.36 2.85
C PHE A 42 11.56 -19.18 4.02
N ARG A 43 11.80 -20.49 3.78
CA ARG A 43 12.38 -21.38 4.79
C ARG A 43 13.83 -20.99 5.13
N LEU A 44 14.60 -20.53 4.14
CA LEU A 44 15.98 -20.10 4.33
C LEU A 44 16.09 -18.70 4.98
N SER A 45 15.12 -17.81 4.75
CA SER A 45 15.17 -16.43 5.25
C SER A 45 14.84 -16.28 6.75
N SER A 46 14.69 -17.39 7.49
CA SER A 46 14.30 -17.39 8.91
C SER A 46 13.03 -16.56 9.20
N GLN A 47 12.07 -16.57 8.26
CA GLN A 47 10.83 -15.77 8.31
C GLN A 47 11.05 -14.25 8.29
N THR A 48 12.28 -13.80 8.04
CA THR A 48 12.60 -12.39 7.81
C THR A 48 12.06 -12.03 6.44
N VAL A 49 11.00 -11.23 6.42
CA VAL A 49 10.24 -10.84 5.24
C VAL A 49 11.17 -10.13 4.23
N THR A 50 11.59 -10.80 3.14
CA THR A 50 11.77 -10.25 1.77
C THR A 50 12.41 -11.28 0.82
N ALA A 51 11.63 -12.29 0.40
CA ALA A 51 11.93 -13.04 -0.83
C ALA A 51 10.74 -12.98 -1.80
N CYS A 52 10.00 -11.87 -1.77
CA CYS A 52 8.83 -11.68 -2.62
C CYS A 52 9.18 -10.69 -3.73
N ASN A 53 8.97 -11.09 -4.98
CA ASN A 53 9.10 -10.17 -6.11
C ASN A 53 7.87 -9.27 -6.19
N LEU A 54 8.10 -7.97 -6.39
CA LEU A 54 7.03 -7.00 -6.63
C LEU A 54 6.44 -7.24 -8.03
N THR A 55 5.13 -7.49 -8.11
CA THR A 55 4.44 -7.69 -9.40
C THR A 55 3.98 -6.36 -9.97
N ASN A 56 3.64 -6.33 -11.27
CA ASN A 56 2.92 -5.19 -11.85
C ASN A 56 1.40 -5.26 -11.62
N GLU A 57 0.93 -6.13 -10.74
CA GLU A 57 -0.49 -6.22 -10.37
C GLU A 57 -0.83 -5.07 -9.40
N LEU A 58 -1.76 -4.22 -9.83
CA LEU A 58 -2.31 -3.13 -9.03
C LEU A 58 -3.71 -3.51 -8.54
N ILE A 59 -3.95 -3.30 -7.25
CA ILE A 59 -5.28 -3.44 -6.66
C ILE A 59 -5.70 -2.12 -6.01
N VAL A 60 -7.00 -1.90 -5.95
CA VAL A 60 -7.61 -0.77 -5.24
C VAL A 60 -8.42 -1.35 -4.08
N ILE A 61 -8.11 -0.91 -2.86
CA ILE A 61 -8.85 -1.33 -1.67
C ILE A 61 -9.24 -0.12 -0.82
N GLY A 62 -10.30 -0.27 -0.03
CA GLY A 62 -10.60 0.71 1.01
C GLY A 62 -9.52 0.69 2.09
N VAL A 63 -9.09 1.86 2.57
CA VAL A 63 -8.00 1.97 3.57
C VAL A 63 -8.30 1.15 4.84
N LYS A 64 -9.58 1.05 5.24
CA LYS A 64 -10.02 0.25 6.39
C LYS A 64 -9.81 -1.27 6.23
N GLN A 65 -9.52 -1.75 5.03
CA GLN A 65 -9.23 -3.16 4.76
C GLN A 65 -7.76 -3.53 5.01
N ILE A 66 -6.86 -2.54 5.15
CA ILE A 66 -5.45 -2.75 5.49
C ILE A 66 -5.36 -3.28 6.93
N LYS A 67 -4.77 -4.47 7.09
CA LYS A 67 -4.70 -5.16 8.40
C LYS A 67 -3.53 -4.72 9.27
N SER A 68 -2.39 -4.39 8.66
CA SER A 68 -1.18 -3.99 9.37
C SER A 68 -0.23 -3.27 8.41
N VAL A 69 0.68 -2.46 8.96
CA VAL A 69 1.79 -1.82 8.25
C VAL A 69 3.07 -2.48 8.74
N VAL A 70 3.80 -3.12 7.82
CA VAL A 70 5.06 -3.81 8.15
C VAL A 70 6.22 -2.82 8.23
N ALA A 71 6.30 -1.90 7.26
CA ALA A 71 7.31 -0.86 7.19
C ALA A 71 6.75 0.37 6.48
N MET A 72 7.34 1.53 6.77
CA MET A 72 7.03 2.78 6.08
C MET A 72 8.35 3.36 5.55
N VAL A 73 8.48 3.41 4.22
CA VAL A 73 9.61 4.03 3.55
C VAL A 73 9.15 5.40 3.03
N PRO A 74 9.63 6.51 3.59
CA PRO A 74 9.24 7.82 3.10
C PRO A 74 9.80 8.03 1.69
N ARG A 75 8.95 8.50 0.76
CA ARG A 75 9.37 8.81 -0.62
C ARG A 75 10.48 9.87 -0.70
N ARG A 76 10.63 10.67 0.36
CA ARG A 76 11.73 11.63 0.52
C ARG A 76 12.36 11.36 1.87
N LEU A 77 13.58 10.84 1.86
CA LEU A 77 14.39 10.76 3.07
C LEU A 77 14.74 12.19 3.46
N ARG A 78 14.18 12.62 4.60
CA ARG A 78 14.63 13.84 5.27
C ARG A 78 15.52 13.40 6.40
N LEU A 79 16.70 14.00 6.47
CA LEU A 79 17.55 13.88 7.63
C LEU A 79 16.79 14.39 8.87
N PRO A 80 17.17 13.96 10.08
CA PRO A 80 16.63 14.51 11.33
C PRO A 80 16.75 16.05 11.41
N SER A 81 17.71 16.64 10.68
CA SER A 81 17.88 18.08 10.51
C SER A 81 16.81 18.77 9.64
N GLY A 82 15.91 18.00 9.01
CA GLY A 82 14.90 18.49 8.07
C GLY A 82 15.41 18.72 6.65
N VAL A 83 16.72 18.54 6.41
CA VAL A 83 17.35 18.69 5.09
C VAL A 83 17.09 17.41 4.26
N GLN A 84 16.78 17.59 2.98
CA GLN A 84 16.57 16.50 2.04
C GLN A 84 17.93 16.04 1.51
N GLU A 85 18.25 14.75 1.58
CA GLU A 85 19.40 14.19 0.84
C GLU A 85 19.01 14.04 -0.64
N GLU A 86 19.89 14.51 -1.53
CA GLU A 86 19.75 14.39 -2.99
C GLU A 86 19.99 12.95 -3.48
#